data_AF-A0A7J7JNH0-F1
#
_entry.id   AF-A0A7J7JNH0-F1
#
_cell.length_a   1.000
_cell.length_b   1.000
_cell.length_c   1.000
_cell.angle_alpha   90.00
_cell.angle_beta   90.00
_cell.angle_gamma   90.00
#
_symmetry.space_group_name_H-M   'P 1'
#
loop_
_entity.id
_entity.type
_entity.pdbx_description
1 polymer ?
#
loop_
_entity_poly.entity_id
_entity_poly.type
_entity_poly.pdbx_seq_one_letter_code
_entity_poly.pdbx_strand_id
1 'polypeptide(L)'
;MSRPQLEDAAAVWDLRLQYLIKDIEQVQNNAIRFIAKLKGRDSITAARDKLNLETLPDRRFKLRHKLLLRLLSNEENHASLTSSYELMNSKT
;
A
#
# COMPACT_ATOMS: atom_id res chain seq x y z
N MET A 1 3.05 -5.74 18.23
CA MET A 1 3.87 -4.55 17.95
C MET A 1 4.32 -4.43 16.48
N SER A 2 3.81 -5.22 15.53
CA SER A 2 4.30 -5.25 14.13
C SER A 2 3.63 -4.29 13.14
N ARG A 3 2.50 -3.66 13.51
CA ARG A 3 1.71 -2.82 12.60
C ARG A 3 2.44 -1.57 12.07
N PRO A 4 3.14 -0.78 12.90
CA PRO A 4 3.79 0.46 12.43
C PRO A 4 4.91 0.19 11.41
N GLN A 5 5.75 -0.80 11.72
CA GLN A 5 6.88 -1.19 10.86
C GLN A 5 6.41 -1.72 9.50
N LEU A 6 5.30 -2.46 9.47
CA LEU A 6 4.73 -2.97 8.24
C LEU A 6 4.11 -1.84 7.38
N GLU A 7 3.49 -0.86 8.02
CA GLU A 7 2.90 0.30 7.35
C GLU A 7 3.98 1.20 6.71
N ASP A 8 5.07 1.45 7.43
CA ASP A 8 6.21 2.23 6.93
C ASP A 8 6.94 1.48 5.79
N ALA A 9 7.18 0.18 5.94
CA ALA A 9 7.80 -0.64 4.89
C ALA A 9 6.89 -0.77 3.64
N ALA A 10 5.57 -0.78 3.82
CA ALA A 10 4.62 -0.85 2.71
C ALA A 10 4.59 0.44 1.87
N ALA A 11 4.92 1.58 2.49
CA ALA A 11 4.98 2.88 1.82
C ALA A 11 6.20 2.99 0.89
N VAL A 12 7.34 2.41 1.26
CA VAL A 12 8.52 2.35 0.40
C VAL A 12 8.21 1.46 -0.82
N TRP A 13 8.12 2.07 -2.00
CA TRP A 13 7.86 1.37 -3.26
C TRP A 13 9.17 0.78 -3.80
N ASP A 14 9.24 -0.54 -3.97
CA ASP A 14 10.26 -1.19 -4.81
C ASP A 14 9.56 -1.98 -5.92
N LEU A 15 9.77 -1.58 -7.18
CA LEU A 15 9.21 -2.25 -8.37
C LEU A 15 9.61 -3.73 -8.42
N ARG A 16 10.78 -4.07 -7.90
CA ARG A 16 11.34 -5.43 -7.92
C ARG A 16 10.58 -6.38 -6.99
N LEU A 17 9.81 -5.84 -6.04
CA LEU A 17 9.06 -6.60 -5.04
C LEU A 17 7.57 -6.78 -5.39
N GLN A 18 7.16 -6.47 -6.63
CA GLN A 18 5.77 -6.65 -7.07
C GLN A 18 5.27 -8.09 -6.90
N TYR A 19 6.13 -9.09 -7.04
CA TYR A 19 5.75 -10.49 -6.86
C TYR A 19 5.28 -10.78 -5.42
N LEU A 20 5.91 -10.17 -4.42
CA LEU A 20 5.52 -10.31 -3.01
C LEU A 20 4.11 -9.76 -2.73
N ILE A 21 3.63 -8.81 -3.54
CA ILE A 21 2.26 -8.28 -3.41
C ILE A 21 1.24 -9.39 -3.68
N LYS A 22 1.48 -10.24 -4.68
CA LYS A 22 0.58 -11.35 -5.01
C LYS A 22 0.53 -12.37 -3.88
N ASP A 23 1.68 -12.70 -3.29
CA ASP A 23 1.77 -13.66 -2.19
C ASP A 23 1.04 -13.14 -0.94
N ILE A 24 1.24 -11.87 -0.59
CA ILE A 24 0.58 -11.25 0.57
C ILE A 24 -0.94 -11.13 0.32
N GLU A 25 -1.36 -10.74 -0.88
CA GLU A 25 -2.78 -10.68 -1.25
C GLU A 25 -3.41 -12.09 -1.22
N GLN A 26 -2.67 -13.13 -1.59
CA GLN A 26 -3.14 -14.51 -1.48
C GLN A 26 -3.36 -14.93 -0.02
N VAL A 27 -2.44 -14.58 0.88
CA VAL A 27 -2.62 -14.80 2.32
C VAL A 27 -3.84 -14.04 2.84
N GLN A 28 -4.02 -12.78 2.45
CA GLN A 28 -5.20 -11.98 2.81
C GLN A 28 -6.50 -12.62 2.29
N ASN A 29 -6.52 -13.10 1.05
CA ASN A 29 -7.67 -13.77 0.45
C ASN A 29 -8.01 -15.09 1.16
N ASN A 30 -7.02 -15.84 1.61
CA ASN A 30 -7.23 -17.05 2.42
C ASN A 30 -7.82 -16.70 3.80
N ALA A 31 -7.37 -15.62 4.43
CA ALA A 31 -7.97 -15.13 5.67
C ALA A 31 -9.43 -14.68 5.46
N ILE A 32 -9.73 -13.96 4.39
CA ILE A 32 -11.11 -13.58 4.02
C ILE A 32 -11.99 -14.82 3.84
N ARG A 33 -11.49 -15.83 3.12
CA ARG A 33 -12.20 -17.11 2.94
C ARG A 33 -12.52 -17.79 4.27
N PHE A 34 -11.56 -17.79 5.19
CA PHE A 34 -11.74 -18.36 6.53
C PHE A 34 -12.79 -17.58 7.33
N ILE A 35 -12.66 -16.26 7.41
CA ILE A 35 -13.57 -15.38 8.18
C ILE A 35 -15.00 -15.46 7.64
N ALA A 36 -15.17 -15.38 6.32
CA ALA A 36 -16.48 -15.42 5.67
C ALA A 36 -17.01 -16.84 5.44
N LYS A 37 -16.28 -17.89 5.89
CA LYS A 37 -16.62 -19.31 5.74
C LYS A 37 -17.00 -19.70 4.30
N LEU A 38 -16.27 -19.16 3.33
CA LEU A 38 -16.51 -19.38 1.90
C LEU A 38 -16.22 -20.83 1.52
N LYS A 39 -17.02 -21.40 0.62
CA LYS A 39 -16.86 -22.77 0.10
C LYS A 39 -16.71 -22.75 -1.43
N GLY A 40 -15.87 -23.65 -1.94
CA GLY A 40 -15.71 -23.86 -3.38
C GLY A 40 -15.37 -22.57 -4.16
N ARG A 41 -16.25 -22.20 -5.10
CA ARG A 41 -16.09 -21.07 -6.03
C ARG A 41 -16.73 -19.76 -5.55
N ASP A 42 -17.07 -19.67 -4.27
CA ASP A 42 -17.62 -18.45 -3.70
C ASP A 42 -16.73 -17.23 -3.98
N SER A 43 -17.37 -16.11 -4.33
CA SER A 43 -16.69 -14.87 -4.70
C SER A 43 -15.98 -14.25 -3.49
N ILE A 44 -14.65 -14.23 -3.54
CA ILE A 44 -13.81 -13.56 -2.53
C ILE A 44 -14.07 -12.06 -2.54
N THR A 45 -14.28 -11.47 -3.72
CA THR A 45 -14.57 -10.03 -3.87
C THR A 45 -15.84 -9.65 -3.10
N ALA A 46 -16.93 -10.41 -3.30
CA ALA A 46 -18.18 -10.14 -2.60
C ALA A 46 -18.05 -10.31 -1.07
N ALA A 47 -17.26 -11.29 -0.62
CA ALA A 47 -17.01 -11.50 0.80
C ALA A 47 -16.16 -10.37 1.41
N ARG A 48 -15.15 -9.91 0.67
CA ARG A 48 -14.30 -8.79 1.06
C ARG A 48 -15.11 -7.51 1.21
N ASP A 49 -16.00 -7.22 0.26
CA ASP A 49 -16.87 -6.05 0.29
C ASP A 49 -17.83 -6.10 1.48
N LYS A 50 -18.42 -7.28 1.77
CA LYS A 50 -19.24 -7.49 2.98
C LYS A 50 -18.47 -7.26 4.28
N LEU A 51 -17.17 -7.57 4.30
CA LEU A 51 -16.29 -7.35 5.44
C LEU A 51 -15.72 -5.92 5.50
N ASN A 52 -16.03 -5.06 4.52
CA ASN A 52 -15.45 -3.72 4.38
C ASN A 52 -13.91 -3.73 4.41
N LEU A 53 -13.29 -4.76 3.81
CA LEU A 53 -11.84 -4.90 3.77
C LEU A 53 -11.28 -4.33 2.46
N GLU A 54 -10.34 -3.41 2.57
CA GLU A 54 -9.64 -2.87 1.41
C GLU A 54 -8.63 -3.86 0.83
N THR A 55 -8.36 -3.74 -0.47
CA THR A 55 -7.30 -4.52 -1.13
C THR A 55 -5.93 -4.08 -0.64
N LEU A 56 -4.92 -4.95 -0.70
CA LEU A 56 -3.56 -4.54 -0.38
C LEU A 56 -3.07 -3.38 -1.27
N PRO A 57 -3.33 -3.35 -2.60
CA PRO A 57 -3.02 -2.19 -3.44
C PRO A 57 -3.64 -0.88 -2.93
N ASP A 58 -4.92 -0.88 -2.58
CA ASP A 58 -5.61 0.34 -2.11
C ASP A 58 -5.02 0.84 -0.80
N ARG A 59 -4.79 -0.09 0.15
CA ARG A 59 -4.16 0.22 1.44
C ARG A 59 -2.78 0.83 1.24
N ARG A 60 -1.96 0.25 0.34
CA ARG A 60 -0.62 0.76 0.02
C ARG A 60 -0.68 2.14 -0.65
N PHE A 61 -1.62 2.36 -1.55
CA PHE A 61 -1.83 3.67 -2.16
C PHE A 61 -2.14 4.73 -1.09
N LYS A 62 -3.10 4.45 -0.19
CA LYS A 62 -3.45 5.36 0.91
C LYS A 62 -2.28 5.63 1.84
N LEU A 63 -1.49 4.61 2.20
CA LEU A 63 -0.30 4.78 3.04
C LEU A 63 0.74 5.67 2.37
N ARG A 64 1.01 5.48 1.08
CA ARG A 64 1.94 6.32 0.32
C ARG A 64 1.46 7.75 0.22
N HIS A 65 0.18 7.94 -0.08
CA HIS A 65 -0.41 9.26 -0.15
C HIS A 65 -0.31 9.98 1.20
N LYS A 66 -0.60 9.28 2.31
CA LYS A 66 -0.44 9.81 3.67
C LYS A 66 1.02 10.15 3.97
N LEU A 67 1.97 9.29 3.59
CA LEU A 67 3.40 9.54 3.77
C LEU A 67 3.85 10.77 2.98
N LEU A 68 3.44 10.88 1.72
CA LEU A 68 3.76 12.03 0.87
C LEU A 68 3.24 13.33 1.50
N LEU A 69 1.95 13.38 1.88
CA LEU A 69 1.37 14.55 2.54
C LEU A 69 2.11 14.90 3.83
N ARG A 70 2.51 13.91 4.62
CA ARG A 70 3.30 14.12 5.83
C ARG A 70 4.67 14.71 5.52
N LEU A 71 5.36 14.22 4.49
CA LEU A 71 6.65 14.75 4.05
C LEU A 71 6.51 16.20 3.57
N LEU A 72 5.48 16.50 2.77
CA LEU A 72 5.24 17.84 2.24
C LEU A 72 4.75 18.84 3.29
N SER A 73 4.11 18.37 4.36
CA SER A 73 3.68 19.25 5.46
C SER A 73 4.84 19.82 6.28
N ASN A 74 6.06 19.32 6.09
CA ASN A 74 7.27 19.88 6.70
C ASN A 74 7.98 20.79 5.66
N GLU A 75 8.16 22.06 6.01
CA GLU A 75 8.72 23.09 5.12
C GLU A 75 10.15 22.76 4.64
N GLU A 76 11.01 22.23 5.50
CA GLU A 76 12.40 21.87 5.14
C GLU A 76 12.42 20.72 4.12
N ASN A 77 11.59 19.70 4.35
CA ASN A 77 11.45 18.57 3.43
C ASN A 77 10.85 19.01 2.09
N HIS A 78 9.86 19.89 2.12
CA HIS A 78 9.20 20.41 0.91
C HIS A 78 10.19 21.16 0.00
N ALA A 79 11.00 22.06 0.58
CA ALA A 79 12.03 22.81 -0.16
C ALA A 79 13.09 21.88 -0.76
N SER A 80 13.57 20.90 0.02
CA SER A 80 14.55 19.90 -0.41
C SER A 80 14.05 19.00 -1.56
N LEU A 81 12.80 18.53 -1.46
CA LEU A 81 12.15 17.71 -2.49
C LEU A 81 11.91 18.50 -3.79
N THR A 82 11.47 19.75 -3.68
CA THR A 82 11.25 20.63 -4.84
C THR A 82 12.55 20.89 -5.59
N SER A 83 13.61 21.24 -4.87
CA SER A 83 14.95 21.47 -5.45
C SER A 83 15.49 20.21 -6.15
N SER A 84 15.28 19.03 -5.55
CA SER A 84 15.70 17.75 -6.13
C SER A 84 14.92 17.40 -7.40
N TYR A 85 13.62 17.69 -7.43
CA TYR A 85 12.77 17.47 -8.60
C TYR A 85 13.17 18.37 -9.77
N GLU A 86 13.41 19.67 -9.50
CA GLU A 86 13.89 20.62 -10.50
C GLU A 86 15.22 20.16 -11.12
N LEU A 87 16.17 19.69 -10.29
CA LEU A 87 17.47 19.17 -10.75
C LEU A 87 17.34 17.93 -11.65
N MET A 88 16.38 17.06 -11.40
CA MET A 88 16.14 15.87 -12.24
C MET A 88 15.56 16.26 -13.60
N ASN A 89 14.67 17.26 -13.64
CA ASN A 89 14.02 17.69 -14.87
C ASN A 89 14.86 18.67 -15.71
N SER A 90 15.85 19.35 -15.10
CA SER A 90 16.76 20.24 -15.83
C SER A 90 17.84 19.50 -16.63
N LYS A 91 17.97 18.18 -16.47
CA LYS A 91 18.95 17.32 -17.15
C LYS A 91 18.38 16.52 -18.34
N THR A 92 17.15 16.82 -18.74
CA THR A 92 16.46 16.22 -19.90
C THR A 92 16.20 17.29 -20.94
#